data_AF-A0A820CXC6-F1
#
_entry.id   AF-A0A820CXC6-F1
#
_cell.length_a   1.000
_cell.length_b   1.000
_cell.length_c   1.000
_cell.angle_alpha   90.00
_cell.angle_beta   90.00
_cell.angle_gamma   90.00
#
_symmetry.space_group_name_H-M   'P 1'
#
loop_
_entity.id
_entity.type
_entity.pdbx_description
1 polymer ?
#
loop_
_entity_poly.entity_id
_entity_poly.type
_entity_poly.pdbx_seq_one_letter_code
_entity_poly.pdbx_strand_id
1 'polypeptide(L)' 'MATGGGEDATAQRILRITDIAQEPLEFITPIGGYEEMPLVPLEIAVEPLVYILPAVQSHAYVAKQR' A
#
# COMPACT_ATOMS: atom_id res chain seq x y z
N MET A 1 -1.99 -22.99 -36.37
CA MET A 1 -2.23 -21.53 -36.22
C MET A 1 -3.05 -21.34 -34.96
N ALA A 2 -2.49 -20.69 -33.94
CA ALA A 2 -3.18 -20.39 -32.68
C ALA A 2 -3.01 -18.88 -32.43
N THR A 3 -3.97 -18.08 -32.90
CA THR A 3 -4.11 -16.67 -32.53
C THR A 3 -5.27 -16.57 -31.55
N GLY A 4 -5.02 -16.94 -30.30
CA GLY A 4 -5.95 -16.72 -29.19
C GLY A 4 -5.12 -16.36 -27.96
N GLY A 5 -5.07 -15.07 -27.61
CA GLY A 5 -4.30 -14.58 -26.47
C GLY A 5 -3.91 -13.09 -26.54
N GLY A 6 -4.11 -12.42 -27.68
CA GLY A 6 -3.77 -10.99 -27.84
C GLY A 6 -4.82 -10.02 -27.26
N GLU A 7 -6.09 -10.40 -27.26
CA GLU A 7 -7.21 -9.53 -26.84
C GLU A 7 -7.31 -9.39 -25.31
N ASP A 8 -7.06 -10.46 -24.55
CA ASP A 8 -7.04 -10.42 -23.07
C ASP A 8 -5.90 -9.55 -22.52
N ALA A 9 -4.74 -9.58 -23.17
CA ALA A 9 -3.59 -8.77 -22.75
C ALA A 9 -3.82 -7.27 -22.99
N THR A 10 -4.56 -6.91 -24.04
CA THR A 10 -4.91 -5.50 -24.31
C THR A 10 -6.02 -5.02 -23.38
N ALA A 11 -7.05 -5.85 -23.14
CA ALA A 11 -8.12 -5.54 -22.19
C ALA A 11 -7.58 -5.34 -20.75
N GLN A 12 -6.67 -6.21 -20.28
CA GLN A 12 -6.01 -6.04 -18.99
C GLN A 12 -5.11 -4.80 -18.93
N ARG A 13 -4.44 -4.43 -20.04
CA ARG A 13 -3.64 -3.20 -20.10
C ARG A 13 -4.49 -1.94 -20.01
N ILE A 14 -5.63 -1.93 -20.70
CA ILE A 14 -6.57 -0.80 -20.69
C ILE A 14 -7.17 -0.62 -19.29
N LEU A 15 -7.53 -1.72 -18.61
CA LEU A 15 -8.04 -1.68 -17.23
C LEU A 15 -7.06 -1.03 -16.23
N ARG A 16 -5.76 -1.32 -16.35
CA ARG A 16 -4.72 -0.73 -15.49
C ARG A 16 -4.55 0.78 -15.71
N ILE A 17 -4.84 1.28 -16.90
CA ILE A 17 -4.76 2.72 -17.22
C ILE A 17 -6.03 3.44 -16.74
N THR A 18 -7.20 2.77 -16.81
CA THR A 18 -8.47 3.35 -16.33
C THR A 18 -8.57 3.46 -14.82
N ASP A 19 -7.86 2.63 -14.05
CA ASP A 19 -7.82 2.75 -12.58
C ASP A 19 -7.27 4.11 -12.15
N ILE A 20 -6.27 4.64 -12.89
CA ILE A 20 -5.66 5.95 -12.63
C ILE A 20 -6.59 7.10 -13.05
N ALA A 21 -7.55 6.86 -13.96
CA ALA A 21 -8.44 7.90 -14.44
C ALA A 21 -9.41 8.41 -13.35
N GLN A 22 -9.64 7.62 -12.30
CA GLN A 22 -10.43 8.03 -11.13
C GLN A 22 -9.59 8.39 -9.91
N GLU A 23 -8.27 8.18 -9.97
CA GLU A 23 -7.38 8.60 -8.90
C GLU A 23 -7.26 10.13 -8.89
N PRO A 24 -7.26 10.77 -7.70
CA PRO A 24 -6.99 12.20 -7.60
C PRO A 24 -5.65 12.51 -8.28
N LEU A 25 -5.64 13.45 -9.23
CA LEU A 25 -4.42 13.98 -9.84
C LEU A 25 -3.63 14.89 -8.87
N GLU A 26 -4.00 14.87 -7.59
CA GLU A 26 -3.33 15.60 -6.54
C GLU A 26 -2.01 14.90 -6.21
N PHE A 27 -0.92 15.57 -6.52
CA PHE A 27 0.38 15.16 -6.01
C PHE A 27 0.38 15.37 -4.50
N ILE A 28 0.37 14.26 -3.75
CA ILE A 28 0.53 14.30 -2.31
C ILE A 28 1.93 14.85 -2.03
N THR A 29 2.00 15.85 -1.16
CA THR A 29 3.29 16.39 -0.71
C THR A 29 4.13 15.24 -0.16
N PRO A 30 5.40 15.09 -0.60
CA PRO A 30 6.28 14.09 -0.02
C PRO A 30 6.34 14.27 1.50
N ILE A 31 6.42 13.16 2.22
CA ILE A 31 6.57 13.16 3.67
C ILE A 31 7.95 13.77 3.98
N GLY A 32 7.96 15.04 4.38
CA GLY A 32 9.15 15.77 4.80
C GLY A 32 9.36 15.72 6.32
N GLY A 33 10.47 16.27 6.79
CA GLY A 33 10.85 16.29 8.21
C GLY A 33 11.65 15.06 8.67
N TYR A 34 12.02 14.19 7.74
CA TYR A 34 12.81 12.98 7.98
C TYR A 34 14.19 13.04 7.30
N GLU A 35 14.54 14.18 6.68
CA GLU A 35 15.77 14.36 5.90
C GLU A 35 17.03 14.24 6.78
N GLU A 36 16.91 14.61 8.05
CA GLU A 36 17.98 14.51 9.05
C GLU A 36 17.86 13.27 9.94
N MET A 37 16.84 12.42 9.73
CA MET A 37 16.71 11.20 10.54
C MET A 37 17.78 10.18 10.14
N PRO A 38 18.50 9.60 11.12
CA PRO A 38 19.46 8.56 10.83
C PRO A 38 18.73 7.31 10.32
N LEU A 39 19.31 6.67 9.30
CA LEU A 39 18.88 5.34 8.89
C LEU A 39 19.24 4.35 10.00
N VAL A 40 18.21 3.70 10.55
CA VAL A 40 18.34 2.70 11.60
C VAL A 40 17.88 1.33 11.12
N PRO A 41 18.38 0.23 11.73
CA PRO A 41 17.84 -1.10 11.51
C PRO A 41 16.35 -1.17 11.86
N LEU A 42 15.64 -2.10 11.21
CA LEU A 42 14.20 -2.25 11.38
C LEU A 42 13.83 -2.52 12.84
N GLU A 43 14.64 -3.29 13.54
CA GLU A 43 14.45 -3.69 14.93
C GLU A 43 14.33 -2.47 15.85
N ILE A 44 15.19 -1.46 15.62
CA ILE A 44 15.18 -0.21 16.38
C ILE A 44 14.02 0.68 15.96
N ALA A 45 13.67 0.70 14.67
CA ALA A 45 12.54 1.50 14.18
C ALA A 45 11.19 1.03 14.76
N VAL A 46 11.04 -0.27 15.04
CA VAL A 46 9.77 -0.84 15.52
C VAL A 46 9.64 -0.86 17.05
N GLU A 47 10.73 -0.71 17.81
CA GLU A 47 10.71 -0.66 19.27
C GLU A 47 9.68 0.36 19.83
N PRO A 48 9.62 1.61 19.34
CA PRO A 48 8.65 2.58 19.83
C PRO A 48 7.21 2.23 19.52
N LEU A 49 6.94 1.27 18.62
CA LEU A 49 5.59 0.90 18.22
C LEU A 49 4.94 -0.12 19.16
N VAL A 50 5.70 -0.71 20.09
CA VAL A 50 5.19 -1.79 20.97
C VAL A 50 3.93 -1.38 21.75
N TYR A 51 3.79 -0.10 22.13
CA TYR A 51 2.63 0.38 22.87
C TYR A 51 1.30 0.26 22.10
N ILE A 52 1.33 0.23 20.76
CA ILE A 52 0.10 0.12 19.94
C ILE A 52 -0.37 -1.33 19.79
N LEU A 53 0.49 -2.32 20.09
CA LEU A 53 0.19 -3.74 19.86
C LEU A 53 -1.11 -4.21 20.54
N PRO A 54 -1.41 -3.86 21.81
CA PRO A 54 -2.65 -4.28 22.44
C PRO A 54 -3.90 -3.76 21.72
N ALA A 55 -3.86 -2.52 21.23
CA ALA A 55 -4.98 -1.92 20.49
C ALA A 55 -5.17 -2.60 19.13
N VAL A 56 -4.07 -2.84 18.41
CA VAL A 56 -4.09 -3.57 17.12
C VAL A 56 -4.65 -4.98 17.30
N GLN A 57 -4.21 -5.71 18.34
CA GLN A 57 -4.71 -7.05 18.65
C GLN A 57 -6.22 -7.06 18.95
N SER A 58 -6.69 -6.08 19.74
CA SER A 58 -8.12 -5.94 20.05
C SER A 58 -8.95 -5.70 18.79
N HIS A 59 -8.53 -4.75 17.94
CA HIS A 59 -9.22 -4.47 16.68
C HIS A 59 -9.21 -5.67 15.72
N ALA A 60 -8.07 -6.35 15.60
CA ALA A 60 -7.96 -7.55 14.77
C ALA A 60 -8.88 -8.68 15.25
N TYR A 61 -9.00 -8.87 16.57
CA TYR A 61 -9.91 -9.85 17.16
C TYR A 61 -11.36 -9.53 16.82
N VAL A 62 -11.80 -8.28 17.01
CA VAL A 62 -13.17 -7.85 16.70
C VAL A 62 -13.47 -8.00 15.20
N ALA A 63 -12.53 -7.59 14.34
CA ALA A 63 -12.68 -7.71 12.90
C ALA A 63 -12.84 -9.17 12.44
N LYS A 64 -12.14 -10.10 13.11
CA LYS A 64 -12.24 -11.54 12.82
C LYS A 64 -13.57 -12.18 13.24
N GLN A 65 -14.28 -11.58 14.20
CA GLN A 65 -15.57 -12.11 14.68
C GLN A 65 -16.79 -11.58 13.91
N ARG A 66 -16.61 -10.62 13.01
CA ARG A 66 -17.64 -10.18 12.07
C ARG A 66 -17.57 -11.00 10.79
#